data_AF-A0A348ZXS5-F1
#
_entry.id   AF-A0A348ZXS5-F1
#
_cell.length_a   1.000
_cell.length_b   1.000
_cell.length_c   1.000
_cell.angle_alpha   90.00
_cell.angle_beta   90.00
_cell.angle_gamma   90.00
#
_symmetry.space_group_name_H-M   'P 1'
#
loop_
_entity.id
_entity.type
_entity.pdbx_description
1 polymer ?
#
loop_
_entity_poly.entity_id
_entity_poly.type
_entity_poly.pdbx_seq_one_letter_code
_entity_poly.pdbx_strand_id
1 'polypeptide(L)' 'PARWTIHLSRHQVNLEVESLVADQELVTKESTGVTYWEGAVAGRGQSRGQTVTCEGYAELTGYAGSLRGTF' A
#
# COMPACT_ATOMS: atom_id res chain seq x y z
N PRO A 1 -8.26 5.29 3.56
CA PRO A 1 -6.91 5.87 3.32
C PRO A 1 -6.25 5.17 2.12
N ALA A 2 -6.04 5.89 1.01
CA ALA A 2 -5.55 5.34 -0.26
C ALA A 2 -4.33 6.13 -0.81
N ARG A 3 -3.61 6.82 0.09
CA ARG A 3 -2.44 7.64 -0.21
C ARG A 3 -1.42 7.48 0.92
N TRP A 4 -0.15 7.30 0.56
CA TRP A 4 0.95 7.11 1.50
C TRP A 4 2.15 7.96 1.12
N THR A 5 2.95 8.31 2.11
CA THR A 5 4.28 8.87 1.90
C THR A 5 5.32 7.83 2.33
N ILE A 6 6.18 7.42 1.39
CA ILE A 6 7.22 6.43 1.61
C ILE A 6 8.57 7.14 1.69
N HIS A 7 9.22 7.05 2.84
CA HIS A 7 10.54 7.61 3.08
C HIS A 7 11.56 6.50 3.30
N LEU A 8 12.56 6.39 2.42
CA LEU A 8 13.71 5.50 2.59
C LEU A 8 14.98 6.34 2.76
N SER A 9 15.24 6.80 3.99
CA SER A 9 16.30 7.78 4.28
C SER A 9 17.68 7.31 3.83
N ARG A 10 18.03 6.03 4.03
CA ARG A 10 19.32 5.46 3.60
C ARG A 10 19.53 5.51 2.08
N HIS A 11 18.45 5.56 1.31
CA HIS A 11 18.48 5.59 -0.15
C HIS A 11 18.14 6.97 -0.72
N GLN A 12 17.86 7.96 0.14
CA GLN A 12 17.42 9.30 -0.24
C GLN A 12 16.18 9.26 -1.17
N VAL A 13 15.22 8.39 -0.82
CA VAL A 13 13.97 8.25 -1.54
C VAL A 13 12.82 8.83 -0.72
N ASN A 14 11.98 9.63 -1.37
CA ASN A 14 10.74 10.16 -0.83
C ASN A 14 9.68 10.10 -1.93
N LEU A 15 8.65 9.29 -1.74
CA LEU A 15 7.59 9.06 -2.71
C LEU A 15 6.22 9.34 -2.08
N GLU A 16 5.36 9.99 -2.85
CA GLU A 16 3.92 10.01 -2.61
C GLU A 16 3.28 8.97 -3.53
N VAL A 17 2.56 8.01 -2.95
CA VAL A 17 1.93 6.90 -3.67
C VAL A 17 0.43 6.94 -3.40
N GLU A 18 -0.37 6.78 -4.44
CA GLU A 18 -1.84 6.78 -4.37
C GLU A 18 -2.44 5.58 -5.12
N SER A 19 -3.61 5.14 -4.67
CA SER A 19 -4.38 4.12 -5.37
C SER A 19 -4.89 4.64 -6.70
N LEU A 20 -4.75 3.82 -7.75
CA LEU A 20 -5.29 4.11 -9.07
C LEU A 20 -6.79 3.83 -9.18
N VAL A 21 -7.30 2.92 -8.35
CA VAL A 21 -8.71 2.52 -8.33
C VAL A 21 -9.23 2.53 -6.89
N ALA A 22 -10.43 3.04 -6.68
CA ALA A 22 -11.08 3.01 -5.37
C ALA A 22 -11.49 1.58 -4.98
N ASP A 23 -11.65 1.34 -3.68
CA ASP A 23 -12.37 0.18 -3.13
C ASP A 23 -11.90 -1.20 -3.62
N GLN A 24 -10.57 -1.38 -3.74
CA GLN A 24 -9.94 -2.66 -4.06
C GLN A 24 -9.83 -3.58 -2.83
N GLU A 25 -10.94 -3.78 -2.12
CA GLU A 25 -11.02 -4.64 -0.93
C GLU A 25 -11.36 -6.08 -1.31
N LEU A 26 -10.62 -7.02 -0.73
CA LEU A 26 -10.85 -8.46 -0.82
C LEU A 26 -11.30 -8.98 0.56
N VAL A 27 -12.61 -9.26 0.65
CA VAL A 27 -13.24 -9.78 1.87
C VAL A 27 -13.24 -11.32 1.82
N THR A 28 -12.45 -11.96 2.67
CA THR A 28 -12.28 -13.43 2.70
C THR A 28 -12.98 -14.10 3.89
N LYS A 29 -14.10 -13.53 4.36
CA LYS A 29 -14.80 -13.97 5.58
C LYS A 29 -15.13 -15.46 5.61
N GLU A 30 -15.44 -16.06 4.47
CA GLU A 30 -15.80 -17.48 4.33
C GLU A 30 -14.60 -18.42 4.15
N SER A 31 -13.36 -17.91 4.20
CA SER A 31 -12.13 -18.70 4.06
C SER A 31 -11.10 -18.38 5.14
N THR A 32 -10.16 -17.48 4.88
CA THR A 32 -9.08 -17.15 5.84
C THR A 32 -9.54 -16.20 6.94
N GLY A 33 -10.67 -15.50 6.74
CA GLY A 33 -11.21 -14.53 7.69
C GLY A 33 -10.40 -13.22 7.75
N VAL A 34 -9.43 -13.03 6.86
CA VAL A 34 -8.59 -11.83 6.79
C VAL A 34 -9.11 -10.90 5.69
N THR A 35 -9.51 -9.69 6.04
CA THR A 35 -9.77 -8.66 5.02
C THR A 35 -8.43 -8.12 4.51
N TYR A 36 -8.25 -8.19 3.19
CA TYR A 36 -7.15 -7.57 2.49
C TYR A 36 -7.66 -6.35 1.73
N TRP A 37 -6.81 -5.34 1.60
CA TRP A 37 -6.92 -4.37 0.51
C TRP A 37 -5.75 -4.63 -0.42
N GLU A 38 -6.02 -4.87 -1.69
CA GLU A 38 -5.04 -5.32 -2.67
C GLU A 38 -5.23 -4.49 -3.93
N GLY A 39 -4.38 -3.49 -4.14
CA GLY A 39 -4.67 -2.49 -5.15
C GLY A 39 -3.49 -1.97 -5.93
N ALA A 40 -3.76 -1.70 -7.21
CA ALA A 40 -2.83 -1.01 -8.10
C ALA A 40 -2.62 0.42 -7.64
N VAL A 41 -1.36 0.84 -7.60
CA VAL A 41 -0.92 2.16 -7.14
C VAL A 41 0.03 2.80 -8.14
N ALA A 42 0.04 4.13 -8.16
CA ALA A 42 1.07 4.91 -8.83
C ALA A 42 1.60 5.98 -7.87
N GLY A 43 2.80 6.47 -8.15
CA GLY A 43 3.43 7.46 -7.31
C GLY A 43 4.43 8.32 -8.03
N ARG A 44 4.81 9.40 -7.34
CA ARG A 44 5.81 10.37 -7.79
C ARG A 44 6.59 10.90 -6.60
N GLY A 45 7.82 11.32 -6.83
CA GLY A 45 8.63 11.92 -5.80
C GLY A 45 10.08 12.05 -6.22
N GLN A 46 10.99 11.85 -5.28
CA GLN A 46 12.41 12.00 -5.50
C GLN A 46 13.21 10.76 -5.10
N SER A 47 14.25 10.48 -5.87
CA SER A 47 15.31 9.51 -5.57
C SER A 47 16.65 10.18 -5.79
N ARG A 48 17.44 10.35 -4.72
CA ARG A 48 18.76 11.01 -4.76
C ARG A 48 18.73 12.39 -5.44
N GLY A 49 17.67 13.17 -5.19
CA GLY A 49 17.49 14.50 -5.76
C GLY A 49 16.95 14.54 -7.20
N GLN A 50 16.65 13.38 -7.80
CA GLN A 50 16.03 13.29 -9.13
C GLN A 50 14.54 12.98 -9.01
N THR A 51 13.72 13.67 -9.79
CA THR A 51 12.29 13.37 -9.90
C THR A 51 12.09 11.99 -10.52
N VAL A 52 11.25 11.17 -9.89
CA VAL A 52 10.91 9.82 -10.36
C VAL A 52 9.41 9.59 -10.27
N THR A 53 8.92 8.69 -11.12
CA THR A 53 7.58 8.09 -11.03
C THR A 53 7.70 6.61 -10.71
N CYS A 54 6.64 6.03 -10.14
CA CYS A 54 6.54 4.60 -9.91
C CYS A 54 5.12 4.11 -10.15
N GLU A 55 5.01 2.82 -10.47
CA GLU A 55 3.78 2.05 -10.52
C GLU A 55 4.01 0.77 -9.73
N GLY A 56 2.95 0.22 -9.14
CA GLY A 56 3.07 -1.01 -8.36
C GLY A 56 1.76 -1.50 -7.81
N TYR A 57 1.88 -2.35 -6.79
CA TYR A 57 0.76 -2.93 -6.07
C TYR A 57 1.00 -2.80 -4.56
N ALA A 58 -0.04 -2.48 -3.81
CA ALA A 58 0.01 -2.42 -2.36
C ALA A 58 -1.01 -3.39 -1.76
N GLU A 59 -0.57 -4.11 -0.72
CA GLU A 59 -1.42 -4.97 0.09
C GLU A 59 -1.49 -4.38 1.51
N LEU A 60 -2.69 -4.32 2.07
CA LEU A 60 -2.92 -3.96 3.46
C LEU A 60 -3.76 -5.05 4.13
N THR A 61 -3.34 -5.46 5.32
CA THR A 61 -4.09 -6.37 6.18
C THR A 61 -4.16 -5.81 7.59
N GLY A 62 -5.06 -6.36 8.41
CA GLY A 62 -5.17 -5.98 9.83
C GLY A 62 -5.80 -4.60 10.10
N TYR A 63 -6.17 -3.84 9.06
CA TYR A 63 -6.91 -2.58 9.23
C TYR A 63 -8.38 -2.80 9.59
N ALA A 64 -8.95 -3.96 9.21
CA ALA A 64 -10.34 -4.33 9.48
C ALA A 64 -10.53 -5.04 10.84
N GLY A 65 -9.44 -5.37 11.55
CA GLY A 65 -9.48 -6.11 12.81
C GLY A 65 -8.13 -6.71 13.20
N SER A 66 -8.02 -7.20 14.43
CA SER A 66 -6.78 -7.83 14.90
C SER A 66 -6.50 -9.14 14.15
N LEU A 67 -5.26 -9.32 13.72
CA LEU A 67 -4.76 -10.58 13.13
C LEU A 67 -4.22 -11.56 14.19
N ARG A 68 -4.45 -11.30 15.48
CA ARG A 68 -3.90 -12.13 16.56
C ARG A 68 -4.55 -13.52 16.54
N GLY A 69 -3.72 -14.56 16.49
CA GLY A 69 -4.17 -15.96 16.45
C GLY A 69 -4.55 -16.44 15.05
N THR A 70 -4.29 -15.64 14.01
CA THR A 70 -4.53 -15.99 12.60
C THR A 70 -3.33 -16.70 11.95
N PHE A 71 -2.19 -16.77 12.63
CA PHE A 71 -0.97 -17.49 12.21
C PHE A 71 -0.23 -18.02 13.44
#